data_AF-A0A6G2JU55-F1
#
_entry.id   AF-A0A6G2JU55-F1
#
_cell.length_a   1.000
_cell.length_b   1.000
_cell.length_c   1.000
_cell.angle_alpha   90.00
_cell.angle_beta   90.00
_cell.angle_gamma   90.00
#
_symmetry.space_group_name_H-M   'P 1'
#
loop_
_entity.id
_entity.type
_entity.pdbx_description
1 polymer ?
#
loop_
_entity_poly.entity_id
_entity_poly.type
_entity_poly.pdbx_seq_one_letter_code
_entity_poly.pdbx_strand_id
1 'polypeptide(L)' 'MFLEQHGPDTYVGVSPEYMWGRIYGGQVIAQGLWAAFQTVDERFVPHSVHAYFIRGGTLDEPVRYEVDRL' A
#
# COMPACT_ATOMS: atom_id res chain seq x y z
N MET A 1 1.07 -8.31 -7.07
CA MET A 1 0.47 -7.58 -5.92
C MET A 1 0.95 -8.23 -4.63
N PHE A 2 2.26 -8.41 -4.47
CA PHE A 2 2.84 -9.04 -3.29
C PHE A 2 3.41 -7.93 -2.41
N LEU A 3 3.01 -7.94 -1.14
CA LEU A 3 3.63 -7.13 -0.10
C LEU A 3 4.53 -8.05 0.72
N GLU A 4 5.79 -7.67 0.89
CA GLU A 4 6.68 -8.36 1.80
C GLU A 4 6.49 -7.79 3.21
N GLN A 5 6.35 -8.65 4.22
CA GLN A 5 6.21 -8.23 5.60
C GLN A 5 7.60 -7.91 6.19
N HIS A 6 7.76 -6.70 6.72
CA HIS A 6 9.01 -6.20 7.30
C HIS A 6 8.87 -5.90 8.81
N GLY A 7 7.73 -6.27 9.40
CA GLY A 7 7.40 -6.10 10.81
C GLY A 7 5.92 -6.41 11.08
N PRO A 8 5.45 -6.34 12.34
CA PRO A 8 4.07 -6.68 12.69
C PRO A 8 3.04 -5.85 11.90
N ASP A 9 3.31 -4.57 11.70
CA ASP A 9 2.43 -3.63 10.99
C ASP A 9 3.19 -2.85 9.89
N THR A 10 4.22 -3.48 9.32
CA THR A 10 5.06 -2.85 8.28
C THR A 10 5.18 -3.78 7.07
N TYR A 11 4.94 -3.21 5.89
CA TYR A 11 4.95 -3.93 4.62
C TYR A 11 5.71 -3.15 3.55
N VAL A 12 6.34 -3.85 2.62
CA VAL A 12 7.05 -3.24 1.49
C VAL A 12 6.47 -3.78 0.18
N GLY A 13 6.11 -2.88 -0.72
CA GLY A 13 5.55 -3.21 -2.03
C GLY A 13 6.35 -2.58 -3.17
N VAL A 14 6.55 -3.36 -4.23
CA VAL A 14 7.14 -2.88 -5.48
C VAL A 14 6.04 -2.44 -6.46
N SER A 15 6.36 -1.46 -7.29
CA SER A 15 5.49 -0.97 -8.35
C SER A 15 5.88 -1.62 -9.69
N PRO A 16 4.92 -2.05 -10.52
CA PRO A 16 5.21 -2.40 -11.90
C PRO A 16 5.79 -1.20 -12.66
N GLU A 17 6.60 -1.47 -13.66
CA GLU A 17 7.03 -0.40 -14.57
C GLU A 17 5.83 0.14 -15.36
N TYR A 18 5.69 1.46 -15.33
CA TYR A 18 4.67 2.17 -16.09
C TYR A 18 5.32 3.08 -17.13
N MET A 19 4.75 3.10 -18.33
CA MET A 19 5.23 3.90 -19.47
C MET A 19 5.28 5.42 -19.22
N TRP A 20 4.56 5.93 -18.22
CA TRP A 20 4.55 7.35 -17.83
C TRP A 20 5.54 7.69 -16.69
N GLY A 21 6.34 6.72 -16.23
CA GLY A 21 7.48 6.96 -15.34
C GLY A 21 7.14 7.33 -13.89
N ARG A 22 5.89 7.17 -13.46
CA ARG A 22 5.45 7.41 -12.07
C ARG A 22 4.61 6.26 -11.55
N ILE A 23 4.60 6.10 -10.24
CA ILE A 23 3.73 5.11 -9.59
C ILE A 23 2.27 5.44 -9.89
N TYR A 24 1.49 4.41 -10.23
CA TYR A 24 0.05 4.52 -10.38
C TYR A 24 -0.64 4.68 -9.01
N GLY A 25 -1.40 5.77 -8.83
CA GLY A 25 -2.04 6.05 -7.55
C GLY A 25 -3.00 4.95 -7.08
N GLY A 26 -3.73 4.31 -7.99
CA GLY A 26 -4.61 3.19 -7.64
C GLY A 26 -3.87 1.98 -7.05
N GLN A 27 -2.63 1.73 -7.51
CA GLN A 27 -1.78 0.69 -6.93
C GLN A 27 -1.40 1.03 -5.49
N VAL A 28 -1.00 2.28 -5.21
CA VAL A 28 -0.62 2.71 -3.86
C VAL A 28 -1.79 2.56 -2.89
N ILE A 29 -3.00 2.96 -3.30
CA ILE A 29 -4.20 2.80 -2.49
C ILE A 29 -4.51 1.32 -2.27
N ALA A 30 -4.48 0.50 -3.32
CA ALA A 30 -4.80 -0.92 -3.22
C ALA A 30 -3.80 -1.68 -2.33
N GLN A 31 -2.50 -1.38 -2.45
CA GLN A 31 -1.46 -1.95 -1.60
C GLN A 31 -1.58 -1.45 -0.15
N GLY A 32 -1.82 -0.16 0.07
CA GLY A 32 -2.03 0.38 1.42
C GLY A 32 -3.26 -0.22 2.11
N LEU A 33 -4.36 -0.37 1.37
CA LEU A 33 -5.57 -1.03 1.88
C LEU A 33 -5.31 -2.51 2.18
N TRP A 34 -4.57 -3.21 1.32
CA TRP A 34 -4.19 -4.61 1.55
C TRP A 34 -3.29 -4.76 2.78
N ALA A 35 -2.34 -3.85 3.00
CA ALA A 35 -1.52 -3.82 4.20
C ALA A 35 -2.38 -3.66 5.46
N ALA A 36 -3.31 -2.70 5.47
CA ALA A 36 -4.22 -2.48 6.59
C ALA A 36 -5.16 -3.68 6.81
N PHE A 37 -5.61 -4.33 5.75
CA PHE A 37 -6.50 -5.47 5.86
C PHE A 37 -5.82 -6.70 6.49
N GLN A 38 -4.51 -6.87 6.26
CA GLN A 38 -3.74 -7.97 6.88
C GLN A 38 -3.53 -7.79 8.39
N THR A 39 -3.78 -6.61 8.96
CA THR A 39 -3.61 -6.41 10.40
C THR A 39 -4.88 -6.71 11.19
N VAL A 40 -6.06 -6.76 10.56
CA VAL A 40 -7.34 -7.03 11.25
C VAL A 40 -7.72 -8.51 11.22
N ASP A 41 -8.66 -8.92 12.07
CA ASP A 41 -9.24 -10.27 12.05
C ASP A 41 -9.96 -10.54 10.71
N GLU A 42 -9.87 -11.77 10.21
CA GLU A 42 -10.42 -12.19 8.90
C GLU A 42 -11.93 -12.00 8.77
N ARG A 43 -12.67 -11.85 9.89
CA ARG A 43 -14.11 -11.54 9.88
C ARG A 43 -14.43 -10.15 9.34
N PHE A 44 -13.47 -9.23 9.37
CA PHE A 44 -13.71 -7.86 8.92
C PHE A 44 -13.60 -7.80 7.40
N VAL A 45 -14.32 -6.85 6.79
CA VAL A 45 -14.25 -6.61 5.35
C VAL A 45 -14.14 -5.11 5.11
N PRO A 46 -13.21 -4.63 4.27
CA PRO A 46 -13.12 -3.22 3.93
C PRO A 46 -14.43 -2.69 3.33
N HIS A 47 -14.97 -1.62 3.90
CA HIS A 47 -16.20 -0.97 3.41
C HIS A 47 -15.98 0.45 2.90
N SER A 48 -14.89 1.11 3.30
CA SER A 48 -14.53 2.46 2.86
C SER A 48 -13.02 2.67 2.95
N VAL A 49 -12.47 3.50 2.07
CA VAL A 49 -11.08 3.96 2.12
C VAL A 49 -11.02 5.45 1.79
N HIS A 50 -10.27 6.20 2.59
CA HIS A 50 -10.01 7.61 2.35
C HIS A 50 -8.49 7.77 2.19
N ALA A 51 -8.07 8.39 1.10
CA ALA A 51 -6.65 8.52 0.77
C ALA A 51 -6.35 9.89 0.18
N TYR A 52 -5.17 10.40 0.50
CA TYR A 52 -4.64 11.65 -0.02
C TYR A 52 -3.24 11.41 -0.58
N PHE A 53 -2.98 11.94 -1.77
CA PHE A 53 -1.63 11.95 -2.35
C PHE A 53 -0.95 13.27 -2.01
N ILE A 54 0.13 13.21 -1.24
CA ILE A 54 0.90 14.40 -0.84
C ILE A 54 2.07 14.64 -1.82
N ARG A 55 2.68 13.57 -2.33
CA ARG A 55 3.80 13.62 -3.28
C ARG A 55 3.66 12.50 -4.30
N GLY A 56 4.08 12.77 -5.54
CA GLY A 56 4.19 11.72 -6.56
C GLY A 56 5.41 10.84 -6.32
N GLY A 57 5.21 9.52 -6.24
CA GLY A 57 6.29 8.53 -6.14
C GLY A 57 6.98 8.23 -7.48
N THR A 58 8.16 7.65 -7.40
CA THR A 58 9.01 7.21 -8.52
C THR A 58 9.09 5.68 -8.56
N LEU A 59 9.51 5.09 -9.68
CA LEU A 59 9.51 3.64 -9.89
C LEU A 59 10.79 2.93 -9.45
N ASP A 60 11.83 3.69 -9.14
CA ASP A 60 13.14 3.24 -8.71
C ASP A 60 13.19 2.84 -7.23
N GLU A 61 12.21 3.29 -6.43
CA GLU A 61 12.13 3.00 -5.00
C GLU A 61 10.87 2.19 -4.65
N PRO A 62 10.96 1.20 -3.75
CA PRO A 62 9.79 0.50 -3.24
C PRO A 62 8.96 1.41 -2.32
N VAL A 63 7.67 1.11 -2.19
CA VAL A 63 6.77 1.81 -1.27
C VAL A 63 6.69 1.03 0.04
N ARG A 64 7.02 1.70 1.14
CA ARG A 64 6.84 1.16 2.49
C ARG A 64 5.49 1.63 3.06
N TYR A 65 4.70 0.68 3.54
CA TYR A 65 3.41 0.87 4.17
C TYR A 65 3.52 0.60 5.67
N GLU A 66 3.24 1.61 6.48
CA GLU A 66 3.09 1.48 7.93
C GLU A 66 1.60 1.51 8.27
N VAL A 67 1.16 0.53 9.05
CA VAL A 67 -0.22 0.46 9.52
C VAL A 67 -0.23 0.90 10.97
N ASP A 68 -1.03 1.91 11.27
CA ASP A 68 -1.37 2.28 12.64
C ASP A 68 -2.78 1.78 12.96
N ARG A 69 -2.97 1.24 14.17
CA ARG A 69 -4.22 0.62 14.62
C ARG A 69 -4.86 1.56 15.63
N LEU A 70 -5.91 2.25 15.20
CA LEU A 70 -6.64 3.24 15.99
C LEU A 70 -7.66 2.61 16.95
#